data_AF-A0AA35TDK3-F1
#
_entry.id   AF-A0AA35TDK3-F1
#
_cell.length_a   1.000
_cell.length_b   1.000
_cell.length_c   1.000
_cell.angle_alpha   90.00
_cell.angle_beta   90.00
_cell.angle_gamma   90.00
#
_symmetry.space_group_name_H-M   'P 1'
#
loop_
_entity.id
_entity.type
_entity.pdbx_description
1 polymer ?
#
loop_
_entity_poly.entity_id
_entity_poly.type
_entity_poly.pdbx_seq_one_letter_code
_entity_poly.pdbx_strand_id
1 'polypeptide(L)'
;MKNMKSDIAILSQKVDNLTEEVDTRLGSLNESMRDDFSVVERGLNGLNSRANMICDKIDDLPVYTCGGTANWRRAVYLDMTDPNTSCPSGWQLTRYSKRTCGRVSPGSETCDSVFFPVSGGPYSQVCGRIRAYQYGTPEAFWGYNRGGQTTIDSAYVSGVAVMHGSPRQHIWTFAN
;
A
#
# COMPACT_ATOMS: atom_id res chain seq x y z
N MET A 1 10.61 -3.55 4.57
CA MET A 1 10.61 -2.55 5.69
C MET A 1 11.28 -3.08 6.94
N LYS A 2 10.95 -4.28 7.46
CA LYS A 2 11.62 -4.85 8.65
C LYS A 2 13.16 -4.80 8.61
N ASN A 3 13.77 -5.20 7.49
CA ASN A 3 15.24 -5.21 7.37
C ASN A 3 15.80 -3.78 7.41
N MET A 4 15.24 -2.85 6.64
CA MET A 4 15.71 -1.46 6.60
C MET A 4 15.61 -0.74 7.95
N LYS A 5 14.54 -0.94 8.73
CA LYS A 5 14.43 -0.38 10.09
C LYS A 5 15.50 -0.97 11.02
N SER A 6 15.69 -2.29 10.95
CA SER A 6 16.73 -2.98 11.72
C SER A 6 18.14 -2.48 11.33
N ASP A 7 18.40 -2.31 10.05
CA ASP A 7 19.69 -1.85 9.53
C ASP A 7 19.98 -0.40 9.97
N ILE A 8 18.96 0.47 9.93
CA ILE A 8 19.07 1.86 10.41
C ILE A 8 19.30 1.89 11.93
N ALA A 9 18.61 1.05 12.70
CA ALA A 9 18.81 0.96 14.15
C ALA A 9 20.24 0.50 14.49
N ILE A 10 20.77 -0.50 13.76
CA ILE A 10 22.16 -0.96 13.92
C ILE A 10 23.15 0.16 13.56
N LEU A 11 22.89 0.91 12.50
CA LEU A 11 23.73 2.05 12.11
C LEU A 11 23.69 3.16 13.15
N SER A 12 22.52 3.47 13.70
CA SER A 12 22.36 4.46 14.78
C SER A 12 23.20 4.06 16.00
N GLN A 13 23.07 2.81 16.45
CA GLN A 13 23.85 2.30 17.59
C GLN A 13 25.37 2.39 17.35
N LYS A 14 25.82 2.12 16.12
CA LYS A 14 27.25 2.27 15.77
C LYS A 14 27.70 3.73 15.82
N VAL A 15 26.85 4.67 15.41
CA VAL A 15 27.12 6.11 15.49
C VAL A 15 27.17 6.56 16.95
N ASP A 16 26.28 6.07 17.82
CA ASP A 16 26.30 6.36 19.25
C ASP A 16 27.62 5.89 19.89
N ASN A 17 28.00 4.64 19.66
CA ASN A 17 29.27 4.10 20.18
C ASN A 17 30.50 4.87 19.67
N LEU A 18 30.49 5.31 18.40
CA LEU A 18 31.56 6.12 17.84
C LEU A 18 31.60 7.52 18.46
N THR A 19 30.44 8.11 18.75
CA THR A 19 30.34 9.40 19.44
C THR A 19 30.96 9.30 20.83
N GLU A 20 30.64 8.25 21.60
CA GLU A 20 31.26 8.02 22.92
C GLU A 20 32.78 7.83 22.86
N GLU A 21 33.28 7.10 21.86
CA GLU A 21 34.74 6.91 21.69
C GLU A 21 35.43 8.23 21.33
N VAL A 22 34.80 9.06 20.49
CA VAL A 22 35.28 10.38 20.11
C VAL A 22 35.33 11.32 21.31
N ASP A 23 34.27 11.37 22.13
CA ASP A 23 34.21 12.18 23.35
C ASP A 23 35.30 11.80 24.35
N THR A 24 35.51 10.50 24.52
CA THR A 24 36.57 9.96 25.39
C THR A 24 37.96 10.41 24.93
N ARG A 25 38.24 10.34 23.62
CA ARG A 25 39.52 10.78 23.05
C ARG A 25 39.69 12.31 23.13
N LEU A 26 38.63 13.07 22.88
CA LEU A 26 38.59 14.53 23.02
C LEU A 26 38.98 14.99 24.43
N GLY A 27 38.53 14.26 25.47
CA GLY A 27 38.89 14.53 26.86
C GLY A 27 40.39 14.41 27.16
N SER A 28 41.14 13.65 26.35
CA SER A 28 42.57 13.38 26.53
C SER A 28 43.52 14.25 25.68
N LEU A 29 42.99 15.10 24.80
CA LEU A 29 43.77 15.91 23.85
C LEU A 29 44.15 17.30 24.38
N ASN A 30 45.28 17.81 23.90
CA ASN A 30 45.73 19.19 24.10
C ASN A 30 44.82 20.17 23.31
N GLU A 31 44.65 21.41 23.77
CA GLU A 31 43.68 22.38 23.21
C GLU A 31 43.74 22.53 21.68
N SER A 32 44.94 22.53 21.07
CA SER A 32 45.10 22.66 19.62
C SER A 32 44.55 21.48 18.80
N MET A 33 44.48 20.28 19.35
CA MET A 33 43.92 19.10 18.67
C MET A 33 42.41 18.96 18.92
N ARG A 34 41.89 19.70 19.89
CA ARG A 34 40.47 19.69 20.30
C ARG A 34 39.58 20.34 19.25
N ASP A 35 40.06 21.43 18.62
CA ASP A 35 39.31 22.16 17.60
C ASP A 35 39.04 21.32 16.34
N ASP A 36 40.04 20.59 15.84
CA ASP A 36 39.89 19.71 14.67
C ASP A 36 38.91 18.55 14.96
N PHE A 37 38.98 17.98 16.16
CA PHE A 37 38.09 16.88 16.54
C PHE A 37 36.66 17.34 16.86
N SER A 38 36.45 18.59 17.28
CA SER A 38 35.10 19.16 17.49
C SER A 38 34.26 19.23 16.21
N VAL A 39 34.91 19.28 15.04
CA VAL A 39 34.24 19.23 13.73
C VAL A 39 33.69 17.82 13.48
N VAL A 40 34.44 16.79 13.86
CA VAL A 40 34.05 15.38 13.74
C VAL A 40 32.88 15.06 14.66
N GLU A 41 32.93 15.53 15.91
CA GLU A 41 31.84 15.39 16.89
C GLU A 41 30.53 16.01 16.38
N ARG A 42 30.58 17.25 15.87
CA ARG A 42 29.41 17.89 15.25
C ARG A 42 28.85 17.09 14.05
N GLY A 43 29.73 16.50 13.25
CA GLY A 43 29.35 15.64 12.13
C GLY A 43 28.60 14.38 12.59
N LEU A 44 29.11 13.70 13.62
CA LEU A 44 28.50 12.50 14.20
C LEU A 44 27.14 12.82 14.84
N ASN A 45 27.05 13.90 15.62
CA ASN A 45 25.80 14.36 16.22
C ASN A 45 24.74 14.72 15.15
N GLY A 46 25.18 15.32 14.04
CA GLY A 46 24.32 15.59 12.89
C GLY A 46 23.81 14.32 12.19
N LEU A 47 24.65 13.29 12.05
CA LEU A 47 24.25 12.00 11.49
C LEU A 47 23.24 11.29 12.40
N ASN A 48 23.48 11.30 13.72
CA ASN A 48 22.59 10.67 14.68
C ASN A 48 21.20 11.32 14.68
N SER A 49 21.16 12.65 14.67
CA SER A 49 19.91 13.42 14.57
C SER A 49 19.10 13.07 13.32
N ARG A 50 19.78 12.86 12.18
CA ARG A 50 19.13 12.47 10.93
C ARG A 50 18.64 11.02 10.96
N ALA A 51 19.39 10.11 11.58
CA ALA A 51 19.00 8.71 11.74
C ALA A 51 17.72 8.59 12.57
N ASN A 52 17.65 9.31 13.70
CA ASN A 52 16.47 9.35 14.56
C ASN A 52 15.24 9.90 13.83
N MET A 53 15.40 11.00 13.08
CA MET A 53 14.31 11.54 12.25
C MET A 53 13.79 10.53 11.21
N ILE A 54 14.66 9.69 10.66
CA ILE A 54 14.25 8.64 9.72
C ILE A 54 13.51 7.51 10.45
N CYS A 55 13.97 7.11 11.64
CA CYS A 55 13.29 6.13 12.48
C CYS A 55 11.88 6.59 12.85
N ASP A 56 11.72 7.83 13.29
CA ASP A 56 10.43 8.42 13.64
C ASP A 56 9.47 8.41 12.43
N LYS A 57 9.97 8.86 11.26
CA LYS A 57 9.19 8.82 10.02
C LYS A 57 8.80 7.40 9.60
N ILE A 58 9.63 6.39 9.88
CA ILE A 58 9.30 4.99 9.60
C ILE A 58 8.20 4.50 10.55
N ASP A 59 8.19 4.96 11.80
CA ASP A 59 7.18 4.61 12.80
C ASP A 59 5.82 5.26 12.54
N ASP A 60 5.81 6.43 11.93
CA ASP A 60 4.59 7.08 11.45
C ASP A 60 4.00 6.42 10.18
N LEU A 61 4.72 5.50 9.53
CA LEU A 61 4.19 4.83 8.34
C LEU A 61 3.05 3.87 8.73
N PRO A 62 1.89 3.96 8.08
CA PRO A 62 0.78 3.06 8.38
C PRO A 62 1.17 1.61 8.09
N VAL A 63 1.16 0.78 9.12
CA VAL A 63 1.37 -0.67 8.99
C VAL A 63 0.06 -1.31 8.57
N TYR A 64 -0.05 -1.71 7.30
CA TYR A 64 -1.20 -2.48 6.84
C TYR A 64 -1.04 -3.95 7.18
N THR A 65 -2.10 -4.53 7.74
CA THR A 65 -2.18 -5.95 8.06
C THR A 65 -3.27 -6.64 7.23
N CYS A 66 -3.06 -7.91 6.94
CA CYS A 66 -4.07 -8.79 6.39
C CYS A 66 -3.96 -10.17 7.04
N GLY A 67 -5.08 -10.70 7.51
CA GLY A 67 -5.11 -12.02 8.17
C GLY A 67 -4.15 -12.13 9.36
N GLY A 68 -3.89 -11.01 10.06
CA GLY A 68 -2.93 -10.94 11.17
C GLY A 68 -1.46 -10.77 10.75
N THR A 69 -1.14 -10.82 9.47
CA THR A 69 0.23 -10.60 8.96
C THR A 69 0.45 -9.13 8.60
N ALA A 70 1.59 -8.57 8.99
CA ALA A 70 1.98 -7.19 8.68
C ALA A 70 2.81 -7.07 7.38
N ASN A 71 3.17 -5.85 7.00
CA ASN A 71 3.93 -5.50 5.78
C ASN A 71 3.15 -5.58 4.47
N TRP A 72 1.83 -5.38 4.51
CA TRP A 72 1.04 -5.21 3.30
C TRP A 72 1.18 -3.79 2.77
N ARG A 73 1.08 -3.64 1.44
CA ARG A 73 0.98 -2.34 0.77
C ARG A 73 -0.47 -2.14 0.34
N ARG A 74 -1.06 -1.00 0.70
CA ARG A 74 -2.43 -0.67 0.30
C ARG A 74 -2.44 -0.26 -1.16
N ALA A 75 -3.12 -1.04 -2.00
CA ALA A 75 -3.35 -0.71 -3.40
C ALA A 75 -4.56 0.21 -3.60
N VAL A 76 -5.64 -0.04 -2.85
CA VAL A 76 -6.89 0.70 -2.96
C VAL A 76 -7.61 0.73 -1.62
N TYR A 77 -8.33 1.81 -1.35
CA TYR A 77 -9.29 1.90 -0.26
C TYR A 77 -10.52 2.68 -0.72
N LEU A 78 -11.68 2.08 -0.55
CA LEU A 78 -12.96 2.67 -0.89
C LEU A 78 -13.95 2.33 0.22
N ASP A 79 -14.42 3.36 0.92
CA ASP A 79 -15.42 3.21 1.98
C ASP A 79 -16.65 4.07 1.67
N MET A 80 -17.67 3.44 1.10
CA MET A 80 -18.92 4.13 0.77
C MET A 80 -19.80 4.42 1.99
N THR A 81 -19.41 4.00 3.21
CA THR A 81 -20.09 4.42 4.44
C THR A 81 -19.75 5.86 4.82
N ASP A 82 -18.58 6.37 4.41
CA ASP A 82 -18.22 7.78 4.54
C ASP A 82 -18.98 8.61 3.47
N PRO A 83 -19.85 9.56 3.87
CA PRO A 83 -20.63 10.37 2.95
C PRO A 83 -19.80 11.21 1.98
N ASN A 84 -18.53 11.48 2.30
CA ASN A 84 -17.62 12.29 1.47
C ASN A 84 -16.85 11.46 0.43
N THR A 85 -16.88 10.13 0.53
CA THR A 85 -16.22 9.26 -0.44
C THR A 85 -17.00 9.24 -1.77
N SER A 86 -16.29 9.51 -2.86
CA SER A 86 -16.79 9.46 -4.25
C SER A 86 -16.44 8.13 -4.91
N CYS A 87 -17.23 7.72 -5.91
CA CYS A 87 -16.94 6.51 -6.68
C CYS A 87 -15.72 6.70 -7.60
N PRO A 88 -14.93 5.62 -7.83
CA PRO A 88 -13.86 5.64 -8.81
C PRO A 88 -14.35 5.95 -10.23
N SER A 89 -13.45 6.41 -11.10
CA SER A 89 -13.75 6.63 -12.52
C SER A 89 -14.33 5.36 -13.17
N GLY A 90 -15.35 5.53 -14.01
CA GLY A 90 -16.11 4.43 -14.64
C GLY A 90 -17.22 3.83 -13.77
N TRP A 91 -17.36 4.27 -12.51
CA TRP A 91 -18.39 3.81 -11.59
C TRP A 91 -19.26 4.99 -11.15
N GLN A 92 -20.55 4.75 -10.96
CA GLN A 92 -21.50 5.76 -10.49
C GLN A 92 -21.96 5.48 -9.07
N LEU A 93 -22.19 6.56 -8.31
CA LEU A 93 -22.83 6.47 -7.00
C LEU A 93 -24.27 5.99 -7.15
N THR A 94 -24.59 4.88 -6.50
CA THR A 94 -25.93 4.33 -6.39
C THR A 94 -26.47 4.51 -4.97
N ARG A 95 -27.76 4.84 -4.84
CA ARG A 95 -28.43 5.12 -3.56
C ARG A 95 -29.77 4.38 -3.45
N TYR A 96 -29.74 3.05 -3.51
CA TYR A 96 -30.92 2.23 -3.20
C TYR A 96 -31.13 2.18 -1.68
N SER A 97 -30.83 1.05 -1.03
CA SER A 97 -30.84 0.94 0.44
C SER A 97 -29.55 1.44 1.09
N LYS A 98 -28.46 1.55 0.32
CA LYS A 98 -27.12 1.94 0.79
C LYS A 98 -26.38 2.75 -0.28
N ARG A 99 -25.42 3.58 0.13
CA ARG A 99 -24.45 4.20 -0.78
C ARG A 99 -23.49 3.13 -1.27
N THR A 100 -23.44 2.92 -2.58
CA THR A 100 -22.55 1.95 -3.23
C THR A 100 -22.01 2.56 -4.53
N CYS A 101 -20.98 1.95 -5.10
CA CYS A 101 -20.56 2.21 -6.46
C CYS A 101 -21.07 1.10 -7.37
N GLY A 102 -21.71 1.48 -8.47
CA GLY A 102 -22.27 0.55 -9.45
C GLY A 102 -22.02 1.02 -10.88
N ARG A 103 -22.64 0.32 -11.82
CA ARG A 103 -22.60 0.66 -13.25
C ARG A 103 -23.22 2.03 -13.52
N VAL A 104 -22.71 2.72 -14.54
CA VAL A 104 -23.21 4.05 -14.96
C VAL A 104 -24.62 3.99 -15.56
N SER A 105 -24.95 2.91 -16.26
CA SER A 105 -26.28 2.73 -16.87
C SER A 105 -26.89 1.40 -16.44
N PRO A 106 -28.00 1.41 -15.66
CA PRO A 106 -28.75 0.21 -15.35
C PRO A 106 -29.27 -0.43 -16.65
N GLY A 107 -28.95 -1.71 -16.88
CA GLY A 107 -29.44 -2.46 -18.05
C GLY A 107 -28.55 -2.45 -19.30
N SER A 108 -27.43 -1.71 -19.32
CA SER A 108 -26.41 -1.85 -20.36
C SER A 108 -25.27 -2.78 -19.91
N GLU A 109 -24.77 -3.60 -20.83
CA GLU A 109 -23.55 -4.36 -20.65
C GLU A 109 -22.35 -3.39 -20.67
N THR A 110 -21.83 -3.00 -19.51
CA THR A 110 -20.61 -2.18 -19.41
C THR A 110 -19.43 -2.99 -18.89
N CYS A 111 -18.25 -2.72 -19.44
CA CYS A 111 -16.98 -3.36 -19.08
C CYS A 111 -16.04 -2.35 -18.40
N ASP A 112 -16.58 -1.56 -17.47
CA ASP A 112 -15.81 -0.53 -16.78
C ASP A 112 -14.83 -1.16 -15.79
N SER A 113 -13.58 -0.73 -15.87
CA SER A 113 -12.54 -1.11 -14.92
C SER A 113 -11.71 0.11 -14.54
N VAL A 114 -11.26 0.13 -13.30
CA VAL A 114 -10.35 1.15 -12.80
C VAL A 114 -9.01 0.49 -12.49
N PHE A 115 -7.95 1.06 -13.05
CA PHE A 115 -6.60 0.61 -12.76
C PHE A 115 -6.07 1.35 -11.53
N PHE A 116 -5.62 0.60 -10.53
CA PHE A 116 -4.94 1.14 -9.36
C PHE A 116 -3.44 0.82 -9.46
N PRO A 117 -2.57 1.82 -9.68
CA PRO A 117 -1.14 1.58 -9.72
C PRO A 117 -0.63 1.18 -8.33
N VAL A 118 0.06 0.05 -8.24
CA VAL A 118 0.73 -0.40 -7.01
C VAL A 118 2.19 0.01 -7.08
N SER A 119 2.62 0.93 -6.21
CA SER A 119 4.01 1.39 -6.15
C SER A 119 4.90 0.45 -5.31
N GLY A 120 6.22 0.52 -5.52
CA GLY A 120 7.21 -0.18 -4.70
C GLY A 120 7.65 -1.56 -5.18
N GLY A 121 7.55 -1.84 -6.48
CA GLY A 121 8.05 -3.09 -7.09
C GLY A 121 7.02 -4.23 -7.11
N PRO A 122 7.42 -5.43 -7.58
CA PRO A 122 6.52 -6.56 -7.79
C PRO A 122 5.83 -7.01 -6.48
N TYR A 123 4.71 -7.69 -6.64
CA TYR A 123 3.97 -8.34 -5.56
C TYR A 123 3.72 -9.80 -5.92
N SER A 124 3.64 -10.66 -4.90
CA SER A 124 3.39 -12.10 -5.04
C SER A 124 2.02 -12.52 -4.52
N GLN A 125 1.37 -11.65 -3.74
CA GLN A 125 0.11 -11.95 -3.08
C GLN A 125 -0.77 -10.71 -3.07
N VAL A 126 -2.08 -10.93 -3.10
CA VAL A 126 -3.09 -9.90 -2.95
C VAL A 126 -3.98 -10.28 -1.78
N CYS A 127 -4.30 -9.29 -0.96
CA CYS A 127 -5.27 -9.46 0.11
C CYS A 127 -6.19 -8.24 0.17
N GLY A 128 -7.46 -8.50 0.43
CA GLY A 128 -8.44 -7.45 0.61
C GLY A 128 -9.77 -7.98 1.11
N ARG A 129 -10.70 -7.05 1.27
CA ARG A 129 -12.09 -7.32 1.61
C ARG A 129 -12.97 -6.48 0.72
N ILE A 130 -13.97 -7.10 0.12
CA ILE A 130 -14.97 -6.42 -0.70
C ILE A 130 -16.34 -6.63 -0.07
N ARG A 131 -17.13 -5.58 0.01
CA ARG A 131 -18.54 -5.64 0.41
C ARG A 131 -19.39 -5.23 -0.79
N ALA A 132 -19.90 -6.22 -1.50
CA ALA A 132 -20.76 -6.04 -2.65
C ALA A 132 -22.23 -6.30 -2.28
N TYR A 133 -23.15 -5.78 -3.10
CA TYR A 133 -24.59 -5.97 -2.95
C TYR A 133 -25.18 -6.40 -4.28
N GLN A 134 -26.09 -7.37 -4.23
CA GLN A 134 -26.88 -7.77 -5.38
C GLN A 134 -28.07 -6.84 -5.56
N TYR A 135 -28.39 -6.52 -6.82
CA TYR A 135 -29.64 -5.91 -7.19
C TYR A 135 -30.18 -6.62 -8.44
N GLY A 136 -31.43 -7.10 -8.38
CA GLY A 136 -32.02 -7.89 -9.45
C GLY A 136 -31.52 -9.34 -9.48
N THR A 137 -31.47 -9.92 -10.68
CA THR A 137 -31.13 -11.33 -10.90
C THR A 137 -29.63 -11.58 -11.05
N PRO A 138 -29.12 -12.69 -10.50
CA PRO A 138 -27.74 -13.13 -10.72
C PRO A 138 -27.54 -13.57 -12.17
N GLU A 139 -26.61 -12.95 -12.90
CA GLU A 139 -26.33 -13.24 -14.31
C GLU A 139 -24.83 -13.40 -14.60
N ALA A 140 -24.01 -13.67 -13.57
CA ALA A 140 -22.55 -13.67 -13.60
C ALA A 140 -21.91 -14.30 -14.84
N PHE A 141 -22.45 -15.44 -15.28
CA PHE A 141 -21.88 -16.26 -16.34
C PHE A 141 -22.84 -16.46 -17.51
N TRP A 142 -23.79 -15.54 -17.74
CA TRP A 142 -24.72 -15.68 -18.85
C TRP A 142 -23.99 -15.76 -20.21
N GLY A 143 -22.89 -15.04 -20.37
CA GLY A 143 -22.07 -15.09 -21.58
C GLY A 143 -21.50 -16.47 -21.92
N TYR A 144 -21.31 -17.35 -20.92
CA TYR A 144 -20.91 -18.75 -21.15
C TYR A 144 -22.01 -19.53 -21.88
N ASN A 145 -23.26 -19.37 -21.44
CA ASN A 145 -24.42 -20.05 -22.03
C ASN A 145 -24.70 -19.60 -23.48
N ARG A 146 -24.17 -18.44 -23.90
CA ARG A 146 -24.26 -17.94 -25.29
C ARG A 146 -22.99 -18.16 -26.12
N GLY A 147 -22.01 -18.90 -25.59
CA GLY A 147 -20.75 -19.23 -26.29
C GLY A 147 -19.74 -18.08 -26.39
N GLY A 148 -19.97 -16.96 -25.68
CA GLY A 148 -19.11 -15.77 -25.71
C GLY A 148 -18.03 -15.73 -24.63
N GLN A 149 -18.18 -16.50 -23.55
CA GLN A 149 -17.21 -16.57 -22.46
C GLN A 149 -16.82 -18.01 -22.16
N THR A 150 -15.55 -18.35 -22.35
CA THR A 150 -15.06 -19.72 -22.16
C THR A 150 -14.04 -19.85 -21.05
N THR A 151 -13.53 -18.72 -20.53
CA THR A 151 -12.50 -18.70 -19.47
C THR A 151 -12.77 -17.60 -18.44
N ILE A 152 -12.17 -17.75 -17.27
CA ILE A 152 -12.28 -16.80 -16.15
C ILE A 152 -11.58 -15.45 -16.43
N ASP A 153 -10.66 -15.43 -17.40
CA ASP A 153 -9.98 -14.21 -17.88
C ASP A 153 -10.80 -13.40 -18.90
N SER A 154 -11.99 -13.90 -19.29
CA SER A 154 -12.91 -13.19 -20.18
C SER A 154 -13.39 -11.85 -19.57
N ALA A 155 -13.82 -10.94 -20.44
CA ALA A 155 -14.14 -9.55 -20.06
C ALA A 155 -15.34 -9.43 -19.10
N TYR A 156 -16.29 -10.36 -19.14
CA TYR A 156 -17.61 -10.17 -18.55
C TYR A 156 -17.81 -10.99 -17.27
N VAL A 157 -18.19 -10.30 -16.19
CA VAL A 157 -18.85 -10.96 -15.06
C VAL A 157 -19.85 -9.97 -14.47
N SER A 158 -21.08 -10.42 -14.25
CA SER A 158 -21.98 -9.68 -13.35
C SER A 158 -21.45 -9.83 -11.93
N GLY A 159 -20.85 -8.77 -11.41
CA GLY A 159 -20.16 -8.80 -10.13
C GLY A 159 -18.92 -7.91 -10.08
N VAL A 160 -17.96 -8.29 -9.23
CA VAL A 160 -16.69 -7.56 -9.04
C VAL A 160 -15.55 -8.54 -9.25
N ALA A 161 -14.57 -8.16 -10.07
CA ALA A 161 -13.38 -8.95 -10.30
C ALA A 161 -12.11 -8.14 -10.05
N VAL A 162 -11.12 -8.80 -9.47
CA VAL A 162 -9.77 -8.28 -9.22
C VAL A 162 -8.83 -9.01 -10.18
N MET A 163 -8.12 -8.23 -10.99
CA MET A 163 -7.27 -8.74 -12.06
C MET A 163 -5.98 -7.91 -12.15
N HIS A 164 -4.96 -8.45 -12.80
CA HIS A 164 -3.70 -7.76 -13.02
C HIS A 164 -3.11 -8.01 -14.41
N GLY A 165 -2.07 -7.24 -14.75
CA GLY A 165 -1.31 -7.41 -15.99
C GLY A 165 -2.02 -6.91 -17.25
N SER A 166 -1.30 -6.99 -18.36
CA SER A 166 -1.79 -6.78 -19.73
C SER A 166 -1.07 -7.79 -20.63
N PRO A 167 -1.74 -8.82 -21.18
CA PRO A 167 -3.19 -9.10 -21.09
C PRO A 167 -3.66 -9.41 -19.67
N ARG A 168 -4.96 -9.24 -19.45
CA ARG A 168 -5.64 -9.36 -18.14
C ARG A 168 -5.48 -10.79 -17.59
N GLN A 169 -5.08 -10.90 -16.33
CA GLN A 169 -4.97 -12.15 -15.57
C GLN A 169 -5.85 -12.10 -14.33
N HIS A 170 -6.66 -13.14 -14.13
CA HIS A 170 -7.60 -13.26 -13.03
C HIS A 170 -6.91 -13.54 -11.68
N ILE A 171 -7.34 -12.85 -10.62
CA ILE A 171 -6.93 -13.13 -9.23
C ILE A 171 -8.12 -13.68 -8.45
N TRP A 172 -9.25 -12.96 -8.50
CA TRP A 172 -10.44 -13.28 -7.72
C TRP A 172 -11.68 -12.61 -8.29
N THR A 173 -12.85 -13.25 -8.14
CA THR A 173 -14.14 -12.68 -8.53
C THR A 173 -15.21 -12.98 -7.49
N PHE A 174 -16.03 -11.97 -7.19
CA PHE A 174 -17.38 -12.14 -6.66
C PHE A 174 -18.35 -12.17 -7.84
N ALA A 175 -18.89 -13.35 -8.12
CA ALA A 175 -19.88 -13.56 -9.17
C ALA A 175 -21.29 -13.45 -8.58
N ASN A 176 -22.13 -12.68 -9.27
CA ASN A 176 -23.55 -12.56 -9.00
C ASN A 176 -24.36 -12.70 -10.29
#